data_AF-A0A9P0PT33-F1
#
_entry.id   AF-A0A9P0PT33-F1
#
_cell.length_a   1.000
_cell.length_b   1.000
_cell.length_c   1.000
_cell.angle_alpha   90.00
_cell.angle_beta   90.00
_cell.angle_gamma   90.00
#
_symmetry.space_group_name_H-M   'P 1'
#
loop_
_entity.id
_entity.type
_entity.pdbx_description
1 polymer ?
#
loop_
_entity_poly.entity_id
_entity_poly.type
_entity_poly.pdbx_seq_one_letter_code
_entity_poly.pdbx_strand_id
1 'polypeptide(L)'
;MRVWQKNPLKLGDSDSDKDLKTMSDLFYTKLKQLKNNGPTAKLWVQYIEAVLIVLRFIEAERLGNWDLHLDCVRRMLPLFHPAGHFQYAKAAQIYLQDMVLLQDIMDPQEFHQFATQGYFTIHRSDKAWSGIWSDMTIERRH
;
A
#
# COMPACT_ATOMS: atom_id res chain seq x y z
N MET A 1 -11.56 29.58 -0.80
CA MET A 1 -11.11 28.29 -1.35
C MET A 1 -10.37 27.53 -0.26
N ARG A 2 -10.74 26.28 0.05
CA ARG A 2 -9.96 25.44 0.98
C ARG A 2 -8.61 25.15 0.33
N VAL A 3 -7.52 25.60 0.95
CA VAL A 3 -6.16 25.23 0.55
C VAL A 3 -5.97 23.78 0.99
N TRP A 4 -5.94 22.85 0.03
CA TRP A 4 -5.67 21.45 0.33
C TRP A 4 -4.22 21.34 0.79
N GLN A 5 -3.99 20.68 1.93
CA GLN A 5 -2.63 20.43 2.42
C GLN A 5 -1.89 19.61 1.37
N LYS A 6 -0.77 20.15 0.86
CA LYS A 6 0.15 19.46 -0.05
C LYS A 6 0.73 18.18 0.56
N ASN A 7 0.65 18.04 1.89
CA ASN A 7 1.09 16.87 2.63
C ASN A 7 -0.11 16.32 3.43
N PRO A 8 -0.87 15.37 2.88
CA PRO A 8 -1.95 14.73 3.62
C PRO A 8 -1.43 13.81 4.71
N LEU A 9 -2.27 13.59 5.72
CA LEU A 9 -2.04 12.58 6.74
C LEU A 9 -1.81 11.21 6.06
N LYS A 10 -0.65 10.64 6.35
CA LYS A 10 -0.23 9.28 6.00
C LYS A 10 -0.44 8.38 7.21
N LEU A 11 -0.62 7.08 7.00
CA LEU A 11 -0.77 6.14 8.11
C LEU A 11 0.51 6.11 8.99
N GLY A 12 1.67 6.40 8.39
CA GLY A 12 2.94 6.58 9.10
C GLY A 12 3.05 7.86 9.94
N ASP A 13 2.19 8.86 9.73
CA ASP A 13 2.22 10.10 10.51
C ASP A 13 1.73 9.88 11.96
N SER A 14 1.07 8.74 12.22
CA SER A 14 0.75 8.31 13.59
C SER A 14 1.99 8.15 14.47
N ASP A 15 3.18 7.92 13.89
CA ASP A 15 4.43 7.83 14.64
C ASP A 15 4.94 9.20 15.11
N SER A 16 4.42 10.30 14.56
CA SER A 16 4.80 11.67 14.93
C SER A 16 4.05 12.19 16.16
N ASP A 17 2.86 11.64 16.43
CA ASP A 17 2.04 11.94 17.60
C ASP A 17 2.24 10.86 18.67
N LYS A 18 2.66 11.27 19.86
CA LYS A 18 3.00 10.34 20.95
C LYS A 18 1.79 9.50 21.37
N ASP A 19 0.60 10.06 21.38
CA ASP A 19 -0.61 9.38 21.82
C ASP A 19 -1.08 8.40 20.75
N LEU A 20 -1.08 8.82 19.46
CA LEU A 20 -1.39 7.92 18.34
C LEU A 20 -0.42 6.73 18.26
N LYS A 21 0.88 6.99 18.43
CA LYS A 21 1.91 5.95 18.48
C LYS A 21 1.67 4.98 19.63
N THR A 22 1.38 5.50 20.82
CA THR A 22 1.08 4.67 22.01
C THR A 22 -0.15 3.79 21.76
N MET A 23 -1.21 4.33 21.15
CA MET A 23 -2.39 3.55 20.79
C MET A 23 -2.09 2.47 19.74
N SER A 24 -1.29 2.78 18.72
CA SER A 24 -0.85 1.83 17.70
C SER A 24 -0.04 0.67 18.32
N ASP A 25 0.93 0.99 19.19
CA ASP A 25 1.75 0.01 19.89
C ASP A 25 0.90 -0.90 20.79
N LEU A 26 -0.08 -0.33 21.51
CA LEU A 26 -1.02 -1.09 22.33
C LEU A 26 -1.86 -2.03 21.47
N PHE A 27 -2.38 -1.55 20.34
CA PHE A 27 -3.17 -2.34 19.40
C PHE A 27 -2.38 -3.54 18.86
N TYR A 28 -1.17 -3.32 18.34
CA TYR A 28 -0.32 -4.40 17.84
C TYR A 28 0.10 -5.37 18.94
N THR A 29 0.34 -4.89 20.15
CA THR A 29 0.62 -5.74 21.32
C THR A 29 -0.57 -6.64 21.65
N LYS A 30 -1.79 -6.09 21.61
CA LYS A 30 -3.02 -6.86 21.85
C LYS A 30 -3.29 -7.87 20.74
N LEU A 31 -3.08 -7.53 19.47
CA LEU A 31 -3.18 -8.50 18.37
C LEU A 31 -2.22 -9.69 18.56
N LYS A 32 -0.97 -9.43 18.97
CA LYS A 32 0.01 -10.49 19.26
C LYS A 32 -0.46 -11.40 20.39
N GLN A 33 -1.04 -10.85 21.46
CA GLN A 33 -1.60 -11.62 22.56
C GLN A 33 -2.78 -12.50 22.09
N LEU A 34 -3.73 -11.91 21.36
CA LEU A 34 -4.91 -12.61 20.84
C LEU A 34 -4.56 -13.75 19.88
N LYS A 35 -3.48 -13.60 19.09
CA LYS A 35 -3.02 -14.63 18.15
C LYS A 35 -2.72 -15.98 18.83
N ASN A 36 -2.39 -15.95 20.13
CA ASN A 36 -2.07 -17.14 20.91
C ASN A 36 -3.30 -17.81 21.56
N ASN A 37 -4.49 -17.21 21.46
CA ASN A 37 -5.73 -17.72 22.09
C ASN A 37 -6.39 -18.88 21.32
N GLY A 38 -5.62 -19.59 20.48
CA GLY A 38 -6.06 -20.74 19.71
C GLY A 38 -6.20 -20.50 18.20
N PRO A 39 -6.54 -21.55 17.43
CA PRO A 39 -6.52 -21.51 15.96
C PRO A 39 -7.46 -20.47 15.35
N THR A 40 -8.67 -20.33 15.88
CA THR A 40 -9.66 -19.34 15.39
C THR A 40 -9.20 -17.92 15.64
N ALA A 41 -8.64 -17.63 16.83
CA ALA A 41 -8.11 -16.30 17.14
C ALA A 41 -6.92 -15.95 16.23
N LYS A 42 -6.03 -16.92 15.98
CA LYS A 42 -4.93 -16.77 15.03
C LYS A 42 -5.42 -16.44 13.62
N LEU A 43 -6.47 -17.12 13.14
CA LEU A 43 -7.07 -16.87 11.84
C LEU A 43 -7.62 -15.43 11.72
N TRP A 44 -8.37 -14.96 12.73
CA TRP A 44 -8.90 -13.60 12.75
C TRP A 44 -7.80 -12.54 12.79
N VAL A 45 -6.73 -12.77 13.55
CA VAL A 45 -5.58 -11.85 13.57
C VAL A 45 -4.89 -11.81 12.20
N GLN A 46 -4.70 -12.96 11.54
CA GLN A 46 -4.14 -13.00 10.18
C GLN A 46 -5.03 -12.27 9.16
N TYR A 47 -6.36 -12.38 9.30
CA TYR A 47 -7.29 -11.63 8.47
C TYR A 47 -7.18 -10.11 8.67
N ILE A 48 -7.10 -9.65 9.93
CA ILE A 48 -6.88 -8.22 10.23
C ILE A 48 -5.54 -7.76 9.66
N GLU A 49 -4.46 -8.54 9.82
CA GLU A 49 -3.15 -8.26 9.23
C GLU A 49 -3.25 -8.08 7.69
N ALA A 50 -4.01 -8.94 7.00
CA ALA A 50 -4.27 -8.82 5.57
C ALA A 50 -5.04 -7.54 5.20
N VAL A 51 -6.11 -7.21 5.93
CA VAL A 51 -6.89 -5.97 5.70
C VAL A 51 -6.02 -4.73 5.87
N LEU A 52 -5.15 -4.69 6.89
CA LEU A 52 -4.23 -3.57 7.10
C LEU A 52 -3.24 -3.39 5.95
N ILE A 53 -2.78 -4.49 5.34
CA ILE A 53 -1.92 -4.42 4.14
C ILE A 53 -2.70 -3.81 2.96
N VAL A 54 -3.95 -4.22 2.75
CA VAL A 54 -4.81 -3.65 1.68
C VAL A 54 -5.07 -2.16 1.90
N LEU A 55 -5.33 -1.73 3.14
CA LEU A 55 -5.52 -0.30 3.44
C LEU A 55 -4.26 0.52 3.15
N ARG A 56 -3.07 0.01 3.49
CA ARG A 56 -1.78 0.65 3.13
C ARG A 56 -1.51 0.65 1.63
N PHE A 57 -1.94 -0.40 0.92
CA PHE A 57 -1.84 -0.43 -0.53
C PHE A 57 -2.71 0.65 -1.18
N ILE A 58 -3.94 0.82 -0.70
CA ILE A 58 -4.82 1.92 -1.15
C ILE A 58 -4.17 3.27 -0.86
N GLU A 59 -3.59 3.48 0.32
CA GLU A 59 -2.83 4.70 0.64
C GLU A 59 -1.71 4.95 -0.37
N ALA A 60 -0.90 3.93 -0.68
CA ALA A 60 0.19 4.04 -1.64
C ALA A 60 -0.30 4.53 -3.01
N GLU A 61 -1.40 3.96 -3.51
CA GLU A 61 -2.00 4.30 -4.79
C GLU A 61 -2.65 5.69 -4.78
N ARG A 62 -3.34 6.06 -3.70
CA ARG A 62 -4.01 7.36 -3.59
C ARG A 62 -3.02 8.52 -3.47
N LEU A 63 -1.81 8.23 -2.98
CA LEU A 63 -0.74 9.20 -2.75
C LEU A 63 0.39 9.14 -3.79
N GLY A 64 0.36 8.19 -4.73
CA GLY A 64 1.46 7.99 -5.66
C GLY A 64 2.78 7.64 -4.97
N ASN A 65 2.74 6.81 -3.92
CA ASN A 65 3.94 6.34 -3.22
C ASN A 65 4.40 4.97 -3.74
N TRP A 66 5.41 4.98 -4.61
CA TRP A 66 5.88 3.77 -5.31
C TRP A 66 6.56 2.76 -4.38
N ASP A 67 7.38 3.23 -3.44
CA ASP A 67 8.07 2.33 -2.51
C ASP A 67 7.09 1.62 -1.58
N LEU A 68 6.08 2.35 -1.08
CA LEU A 68 5.02 1.78 -0.24
C LEU A 68 4.17 0.78 -1.03
N HIS A 69 3.93 1.06 -2.33
CA HIS A 69 3.24 0.15 -3.24
C HIS A 69 3.97 -1.19 -3.34
N LEU A 70 5.27 -1.18 -3.65
CA LEU A 70 6.08 -2.40 -3.75
C LEU A 70 6.20 -3.14 -2.41
N ASP A 71 6.33 -2.41 -1.29
CA ASP A 71 6.32 -3.01 0.05
C ASP A 71 5.01 -3.76 0.33
N CYS A 72 3.87 -3.18 -0.06
CA CYS A 72 2.57 -3.79 0.09
C CYS A 72 2.42 -5.04 -0.79
N VAL A 73 2.79 -4.98 -2.08
CA VAL A 73 2.76 -6.15 -2.99
C VAL A 73 3.59 -7.29 -2.42
N ARG A 74 4.80 -7.01 -1.94
CA ARG A 74 5.67 -7.98 -1.27
C ARG A 74 5.02 -8.62 -0.04
N ARG A 75 4.32 -7.83 0.78
CA ARG A 75 3.58 -8.33 1.96
C ARG A 75 2.31 -9.09 1.62
N MET A 76 1.71 -8.86 0.44
CA MET A 76 0.55 -9.61 -0.03
C MET A 76 0.92 -11.00 -0.57
N LEU A 77 2.16 -11.22 -1.05
CA LEU A 77 2.59 -12.51 -1.60
C LEU A 77 2.28 -13.73 -0.69
N PRO A 78 2.57 -13.70 0.62
CA PRO A 78 2.25 -14.81 1.52
C PRO A 78 0.74 -15.02 1.75
N LEU A 79 -0.12 -14.09 1.33
CA LEU A 79 -1.58 -14.20 1.44
C LEU A 79 -2.20 -14.97 0.28
N PHE A 80 -1.64 -14.85 -0.92
CA PHE A 80 -2.20 -15.48 -2.12
C PHE A 80 -2.11 -17.00 -2.09
N HIS A 81 -1.01 -17.57 -1.58
CA HIS A 81 -0.81 -19.01 -1.57
C HIS A 81 -1.81 -19.74 -0.64
N PRO A 82 -2.01 -19.34 0.63
CA PRO A 82 -3.04 -19.93 1.48
C PRO A 82 -4.47 -19.70 0.99
N ALA A 83 -4.73 -18.62 0.26
CA ALA A 83 -6.04 -18.30 -0.30
C ALA A 83 -6.35 -19.07 -1.61
N GLY A 84 -5.43 -19.91 -2.11
CA GLY A 84 -5.60 -20.66 -3.36
C GLY A 84 -5.44 -19.81 -4.63
N HIS A 85 -4.92 -18.59 -4.50
CA HIS A 85 -4.73 -17.63 -5.59
C HIS A 85 -3.35 -17.76 -6.24
N PHE A 86 -2.96 -18.97 -6.65
CA PHE A 86 -1.61 -19.28 -7.14
C PHE A 86 -1.21 -18.47 -8.38
N GLN A 87 -2.14 -18.21 -9.30
CA GLN A 87 -1.86 -17.41 -10.49
C GLN A 87 -1.57 -15.95 -10.12
N TYR A 88 -2.31 -15.39 -9.16
CA TYR A 88 -2.03 -14.06 -8.63
C TYR A 88 -0.70 -14.02 -7.88
N ALA A 89 -0.37 -15.04 -7.09
CA ALA A 89 0.93 -15.14 -6.42
C ALA A 89 2.09 -15.11 -7.44
N LYS A 90 1.98 -15.91 -8.51
CA LYS A 90 2.99 -15.96 -9.57
C LYS A 90 3.11 -14.62 -10.31
N ALA A 91 1.99 -14.05 -10.73
CA ALA A 91 1.97 -12.78 -11.45
C ALA A 91 2.53 -11.64 -10.57
N ALA A 92 2.11 -11.56 -9.31
CA ALA A 92 2.59 -10.55 -8.37
C ALA A 92 4.09 -10.71 -8.06
N GLN A 93 4.60 -11.95 -8.02
CA GLN A 93 6.02 -12.20 -7.80
C GLN A 93 6.86 -11.74 -8.99
N ILE A 94 6.44 -12.05 -10.22
CA ILE A 94 7.13 -11.59 -11.44
C ILE A 94 7.09 -10.06 -11.50
N TYR A 95 5.90 -9.48 -11.32
CA TYR A 95 5.72 -8.03 -11.25
C TYR A 95 6.66 -7.38 -10.24
N LEU A 96 6.74 -7.90 -9.01
CA LEU A 96 7.61 -7.34 -7.98
C LEU A 96 9.09 -7.40 -8.38
N GLN A 97 9.55 -8.49 -9.01
CA GLN A 97 10.92 -8.61 -9.48
C GLN A 97 11.23 -7.58 -10.57
N ASP A 98 10.36 -7.46 -11.56
CA ASP A 98 10.51 -6.50 -12.65
C ASP A 98 10.50 -5.06 -12.13
N MET A 99 9.58 -4.75 -11.20
CA MET A 99 9.42 -3.40 -10.67
C MET A 99 10.55 -2.97 -9.71
N VAL A 100 11.18 -3.91 -9.01
CA VAL A 100 12.37 -3.61 -8.19
C VAL A 100 13.57 -3.27 -9.07
N LEU A 101 13.70 -3.91 -10.24
CA LEU A 101 14.76 -3.65 -11.20
C LEU A 101 14.42 -2.52 -12.19
N LEU A 102 13.26 -1.87 -12.03
CA LEU A 102 12.76 -0.86 -12.96
C LEU A 102 13.74 0.30 -13.14
N GLN A 103 14.41 0.71 -12.06
CA GLN A 103 15.41 1.79 -12.08
C GLN A 103 16.61 1.49 -13.00
N ASP A 104 16.92 0.21 -13.24
CA ASP A 104 18.08 -0.21 -14.03
C ASP A 104 17.72 -0.30 -15.53
N ILE A 105 16.42 -0.36 -15.84
CA ILE A 105 15.89 -0.58 -17.19
C ILE A 105 15.31 0.71 -17.79
N MET A 106 14.67 1.54 -16.97
CA MET A 106 14.03 2.80 -17.37
C MET A 106 15.05 3.95 -17.40
N ASP A 107 14.81 4.94 -18.25
CA ASP A 107 15.61 6.16 -18.23
C ASP A 107 15.57 6.82 -16.82
N PRO A 108 16.70 7.29 -16.27
CA PRO A 108 16.73 7.82 -14.90
C PRO A 108 15.77 8.98 -14.65
N GLN A 109 15.54 9.83 -15.66
CA GLN A 109 14.61 10.96 -15.55
C GLN A 109 13.16 10.47 -15.54
N GLU A 110 12.82 9.51 -16.39
CA GLU A 110 11.49 8.89 -16.41
C GLU A 110 11.22 8.13 -15.10
N PHE A 111 12.19 7.37 -14.60
CA PHE A 111 12.07 6.68 -13.33
C PHE A 111 11.84 7.64 -12.17
N HIS A 112 12.57 8.77 -12.15
CA HIS A 112 12.37 9.79 -11.13
C HIS A 112 10.94 10.37 -11.16
N GLN A 113 10.41 10.67 -12.35
CA GLN A 113 9.02 11.13 -12.50
C GLN A 113 8.02 10.06 -12.06
N PHE A 114 8.23 8.82 -12.50
CA PHE A 114 7.36 7.70 -12.21
C PHE A 114 7.29 7.35 -10.72
N ALA A 115 8.46 7.07 -10.11
CA ALA A 115 8.56 6.55 -8.75
C ALA A 115 8.61 7.66 -7.68
N THR A 116 9.39 8.72 -7.91
CA THR A 116 9.62 9.77 -6.90
C THR A 116 8.54 10.86 -6.95
N GLN A 117 8.09 11.24 -8.15
CA GLN A 117 7.04 12.27 -8.30
C GLN A 117 5.61 11.67 -8.32
N GLY A 118 5.50 10.34 -8.25
CA GLY A 118 4.23 9.63 -8.10
C GLY A 118 3.41 9.51 -9.39
N TYR A 119 4.03 9.70 -10.56
CA TYR A 119 3.34 9.69 -11.85
C TYR A 119 2.84 8.30 -12.26
N PHE A 120 3.17 7.24 -11.52
CA PHE A 120 2.56 5.93 -11.72
C PHE A 120 1.04 5.92 -11.41
N THR A 121 0.54 6.93 -10.68
CA THR A 121 -0.89 7.15 -10.48
C THR A 121 -1.36 8.42 -11.16
N ILE A 122 -2.62 8.45 -11.59
CA ILE A 122 -3.19 9.60 -12.30
C ILE A 122 -3.93 10.49 -11.32
N HIS A 123 -3.57 11.77 -11.29
CA HIS A 123 -4.26 12.79 -10.52
C HIS A 123 -5.07 13.70 -11.45
N ARG A 124 -6.40 13.76 -11.26
CA ARG A 124 -7.28 14.71 -11.99
C ARG A 124 -7.41 16.07 -11.29
N SER A 125 -6.91 16.17 -10.06
CA SER A 125 -6.94 17.38 -9.24
C SER A 125 -5.73 17.41 -8.31
N ASP A 126 -5.33 18.59 -7.85
CA ASP A 126 -4.24 18.75 -6.88
C ASP A 126 -4.63 18.35 -5.44
N LYS A 127 -5.73 17.59 -5.28
CA LYS A 127 -6.18 17.12 -3.98
C LYS A 127 -5.32 15.92 -3.57
N ALA A 128 -4.88 15.94 -2.33
CA ALA A 128 -4.36 14.75 -1.67
C ALA A 128 -5.36 13.57 -1.74
N TRP A 129 -4.83 12.35 -1.74
CA TRP A 129 -5.61 11.10 -1.81
C TRP A 129 -6.47 10.95 -3.08
N SER A 130 -6.23 11.76 -4.11
CA SER A 130 -7.03 11.75 -5.35
C SER A 130 -6.43 10.90 -6.48
N GLY A 131 -5.30 10.24 -6.24
CA GLY A 131 -4.70 9.32 -7.19
C GLY A 131 -5.65 8.20 -7.58
N ILE A 132 -5.68 7.86 -8.86
CA ILE A 132 -6.45 6.76 -9.43
C ILE A 132 -5.55 5.93 -10.33
N TRP A 133 -5.84 4.63 -10.40
CA TRP A 133 -5.15 3.76 -11.34
C TRP A 133 -5.37 4.19 -12.79
N SER A 134 -4.38 3.91 -13.63
CA SER A 134 -4.38 4.28 -15.04
C SER A 134 -5.51 3.60 -15.81
N ASP A 135 -5.77 2.32 -15.54
CA ASP A 135 -6.89 1.55 -16.10
C ASP A 135 -8.25 2.18 -15.77
N MET A 136 -8.52 2.45 -14.49
CA MET A 136 -9.76 3.06 -14.01
C MET A 136 -9.95 4.47 -14.58
N THR A 137 -8.86 5.17 -14.92
CA THR A 137 -8.93 6.48 -15.57
C THR A 137 -9.45 6.37 -17.00
N ILE A 138 -9.02 5.35 -17.74
CA ILE A 138 -9.41 5.11 -19.14
C ILE A 138 -10.89 4.71 -19.20
N GLU A 139 -11.36 3.89 -18.26
CA GLU A 139 -12.76 3.45 -18.18
C GLU A 139 -13.75 4.61 -17.93
N ARG A 140 -13.31 5.68 -17.26
CA ARG A 140 -14.13 6.86 -16.94
C ARG A 140 -14.08 7.98 -17.99
N ARG A 141 -13.77 7.64 -19.25
CA ARG A 141 -13.69 8.60 -20.37
C ARG A 141 -14.90 8.53 -21.33
N HIS A 142 -15.87 7.66 -21.05
CA HIS A 142 -17.19 7.60 -21.69
C HIS A 142 -18.25 8.18 -20.75
#